data_AF-A0A8T5GL05-F1
#
_entry.id   AF-A0A8T5GL05-F1
#
_cell.length_a   1.000
_cell.length_b   1.000
_cell.length_c   1.000
_cell.angle_alpha   90.00
_cell.angle_beta   90.00
_cell.angle_gamma   90.00
#
_symmetry.space_group_name_H-M   'P 1'
#
loop_
_entity.id
_entity.type
_entity.pdbx_description
1 polymer ?
#
loop_
_entity_poly.entity_id
_entity_poly.type
_entity_poly.pdbx_seq_one_letter_code
_entity_poly.pdbx_strand_id
1 'polypeptide(L)'
;MNGLTPASEGIIEVTELGIGEKAWFKIELDPFGEQTTGMYYVVSVNGTGDVLYDGNDANDAFNVKIAEDDDSSNFLLIVGLLVVVIGVLGTLVVVLARRGGGESMLDDEYEDEDEYLEGGSSKVLAEIPADVDPTMAQAMKEFPQWTQSEIQGYFDQGWDIAALHDWVDNQ
;
A
#
# COMPACT_ATOMS: atom_id res chain seq x y z
N MET A 1 -8.47 17.21 15.51
CA MET A 1 -7.51 17.82 14.56
C MET A 1 -8.12 17.58 13.19
N ASN A 2 -8.46 18.65 12.46
CA ASN A 2 -9.28 18.53 11.26
C ASN A 2 -8.49 17.86 10.13
N GLY A 3 -8.92 16.67 9.73
CA GLY A 3 -8.44 15.92 8.56
C GLY A 3 -8.82 16.64 7.26
N LEU A 4 -8.25 17.82 7.05
CA LEU A 4 -8.35 18.50 5.77
C LEU A 4 -7.38 17.81 4.81
N THR A 5 -7.96 17.19 3.79
CA THR A 5 -7.27 16.78 2.56
C THR A 5 -6.33 17.91 2.13
N PRO A 6 -5.03 17.64 1.91
CA PRO A 6 -4.10 18.69 1.51
C PRO A 6 -4.56 19.28 0.18
N ALA A 7 -5.08 20.51 0.23
CA ALA A 7 -5.42 21.28 -0.95
C ALA A 7 -4.16 22.07 -1.35
N SER A 8 -3.41 21.52 -2.31
CA SER A 8 -2.38 22.29 -3.00
C SER A 8 -3.01 23.00 -4.19
N GLU A 9 -2.76 24.30 -4.32
CA GLU A 9 -3.22 25.12 -5.45
C GLU A 9 -1.98 25.60 -6.22
N GLY A 10 -1.94 25.31 -7.52
CA GLY A 10 -0.90 25.78 -8.43
C GLY A 10 -1.48 26.71 -9.48
N ILE A 11 -0.81 27.82 -9.77
CA ILE A 11 -1.19 28.74 -10.85
C ILE A 11 -0.20 28.57 -12.00
N ILE A 12 -0.73 28.30 -13.19
CA ILE A 12 0.04 28.21 -14.43
C ILE A 12 -0.35 29.38 -15.32
N GLU A 13 0.63 30.22 -15.67
CA GLU A 13 0.44 31.26 -16.68
C GLU A 13 0.65 30.67 -18.08
N VAL A 14 -0.38 30.75 -18.93
CA VAL A 14 -0.32 30.33 -20.34
C VAL A 14 -0.31 31.59 -21.20
N THR A 15 0.85 31.95 -21.74
CA THR A 15 1.02 33.22 -22.48
C THR A 15 0.39 33.17 -23.87
N GLU A 16 0.53 32.05 -24.61
CA GLU A 16 -0.11 31.80 -25.91
C GLU A 16 0.07 30.31 -26.28
N LEU A 17 -0.94 29.69 -26.91
CA LEU A 17 -0.82 28.40 -27.58
C LEU A 17 -1.21 28.57 -29.05
N GLY A 18 -0.35 28.15 -29.97
CA GLY A 18 -0.68 28.11 -31.39
C GLY A 18 -1.83 27.16 -31.70
N ILE A 19 -2.50 27.34 -32.85
CA ILE A 19 -3.60 26.45 -33.27
C ILE A 19 -3.07 25.03 -33.43
N GLY A 20 -3.59 24.10 -32.62
CA GLY A 20 -3.19 22.69 -32.60
C GLY A 20 -1.95 22.38 -31.75
N GLU A 21 -1.38 23.39 -31.08
CA GLU A 21 -0.27 23.21 -30.15
C GLU A 21 -0.77 22.61 -28.82
N LYS A 22 0.02 21.71 -28.24
CA LYS A 22 -0.23 21.12 -26.92
C LYS A 22 0.92 21.49 -26.01
N ALA A 23 0.61 22.04 -24.85
CA ALA A 23 1.57 22.24 -23.77
C ALA A 23 1.28 21.27 -22.63
N TRP A 24 2.36 20.77 -22.02
CA TRP A 24 2.30 19.93 -20.83
C TRP A 24 2.80 20.73 -19.65
N PHE A 25 2.03 20.73 -18.58
CA PHE A 25 2.39 21.40 -17.34
C PHE A 25 2.52 20.36 -16.24
N LYS A 26 3.50 20.57 -15.36
CA LYS A 26 3.71 19.74 -14.18
C LYS A 26 3.44 20.60 -12.95
N ILE A 27 2.59 20.10 -12.06
CA ILE A 27 2.38 20.66 -10.72
C ILE A 27 3.01 19.69 -9.75
N GLU A 28 3.90 20.20 -8.89
CA GLU A 28 4.47 19.41 -7.81
C GLU A 28 3.58 19.57 -6.57
N LEU A 29 3.20 18.44 -5.99
CA LEU A 29 2.39 18.37 -4.79
C LEU A 29 3.30 18.08 -3.60
N ASP A 30 2.98 18.67 -2.45
CA ASP A 30 3.60 18.28 -1.20
C ASP A 30 3.34 16.78 -0.92
N PRO A 31 4.30 16.07 -0.29
CA PRO A 31 4.12 14.66 0.04
C PRO A 31 2.94 14.48 1.00
N PHE A 32 2.12 13.48 0.73
CA PHE A 32 0.98 13.15 1.55
C PHE A 32 1.47 12.43 2.82
N GLY A 33 1.11 12.95 3.98
CA GLY A 33 1.47 12.36 5.27
C GLY A 33 0.70 11.08 5.61
N GLU A 34 -0.43 10.84 4.94
CA GLU A 34 -1.27 9.65 5.10
C GLU A 34 -1.84 9.22 3.76
N GLN A 35 -2.14 7.92 3.64
CA GLN A 35 -2.84 7.39 2.47
C GLN A 35 -4.20 8.04 2.31
N THR A 36 -4.46 8.59 1.13
CA THR A 36 -5.65 9.39 0.83
C THR A 36 -6.35 8.85 -0.41
N THR A 37 -7.64 8.62 -0.32
CA THR A 37 -8.47 7.99 -1.37
C THR A 37 -9.49 8.98 -1.91
N GLY A 38 -9.90 8.83 -3.17
CA GLY A 38 -10.92 9.69 -3.77
C GLY A 38 -10.44 11.12 -4.05
N MET A 39 -9.15 11.31 -4.28
CA MET A 39 -8.59 12.60 -4.69
C MET A 39 -9.00 12.91 -6.13
N TYR A 40 -9.33 14.16 -6.42
CA TYR A 40 -9.58 14.63 -7.78
C TYR A 40 -9.01 16.04 -7.95
N TYR A 41 -8.82 16.48 -9.19
CA TYR A 41 -8.35 17.84 -9.50
C TYR A 41 -9.41 18.63 -10.27
N VAL A 42 -9.38 19.95 -10.08
CA VAL A 42 -10.25 20.90 -10.77
C VAL A 42 -9.36 21.91 -11.48
N VAL A 43 -9.66 22.19 -12.75
CA VAL A 43 -8.99 23.23 -13.53
C VAL A 43 -9.99 24.35 -13.77
N SER A 44 -9.63 25.58 -13.42
CA SER A 44 -10.49 26.75 -13.59
C SER A 44 -9.72 27.94 -14.18
N VAL A 45 -10.46 28.88 -14.76
CA VAL A 45 -9.91 30.16 -15.19
C VAL A 45 -9.76 31.06 -13.97
N ASN A 46 -8.52 31.44 -13.67
CA ASN A 46 -8.18 32.27 -12.52
C ASN A 46 -8.99 33.58 -12.52
N GLY A 47 -9.67 33.86 -11.41
CA GLY A 47 -10.41 35.10 -11.18
C GLY A 47 -11.82 35.17 -11.80
N THR A 48 -12.21 34.20 -12.63
CA THR A 48 -13.54 34.18 -13.27
C THR A 48 -14.51 33.22 -12.59
N GLY A 49 -13.98 32.16 -11.95
CA GLY A 49 -14.80 31.07 -11.40
C GLY A 49 -15.30 30.07 -12.45
N ASP A 50 -14.90 30.23 -13.71
CA ASP A 50 -15.23 29.31 -14.79
C ASP A 50 -14.42 28.02 -14.65
N VAL A 51 -15.10 26.91 -14.39
CA VAL A 51 -14.50 25.58 -14.32
C VAL A 51 -14.33 25.04 -15.74
N LEU A 52 -13.09 24.69 -16.10
CA LEU A 52 -12.73 24.07 -17.37
C LEU A 52 -12.78 22.55 -17.29
N TYR A 53 -12.50 21.99 -16.10
CA TYR A 53 -12.49 20.57 -15.84
C TYR A 53 -12.75 20.31 -14.36
N ASP A 54 -13.58 19.32 -14.06
CA ASP A 54 -13.85 18.83 -12.71
C ASP A 54 -13.73 17.30 -12.69
N GLY A 55 -12.72 16.78 -11.99
CA GLY A 55 -12.49 15.35 -11.86
C GLY A 55 -13.59 14.61 -11.09
N ASN A 56 -14.33 15.29 -10.21
CA ASN A 56 -15.45 14.68 -9.49
C ASN A 56 -16.62 14.40 -10.44
N ASP A 57 -16.97 15.37 -11.29
CA ASP A 57 -18.03 15.21 -12.30
C ASP A 57 -17.64 14.21 -13.39
N ALA A 58 -16.34 14.11 -13.69
CA ALA A 58 -15.79 13.15 -14.65
C ALA A 58 -15.63 11.73 -14.09
N ASN A 59 -15.87 11.52 -12.78
CA ASN A 59 -15.56 10.28 -12.06
C ASN A 59 -14.09 9.85 -12.26
N ASP A 60 -13.18 10.82 -12.29
CA ASP A 60 -11.72 10.67 -12.47
C ASP A 60 -11.02 10.94 -11.13
N ALA A 61 -11.40 10.15 -10.13
CA ALA A 61 -10.78 10.18 -8.82
C ALA A 61 -9.63 9.16 -8.73
N PHE A 62 -8.58 9.49 -8.00
CA PHE A 62 -7.39 8.68 -7.84
C PHE A 62 -7.00 8.54 -6.37
N ASN A 63 -6.20 7.51 -6.09
CA ASN A 63 -5.69 7.22 -4.75
C ASN A 63 -4.22 7.65 -4.65
N VAL A 64 -3.84 8.18 -3.48
CA VAL A 64 -2.48 8.61 -3.18
C VAL A 64 -1.92 7.81 -2.01
N LYS A 65 -0.76 7.20 -2.22
CA LYS A 65 0.02 6.52 -1.17
C LYS A 65 0.92 7.51 -0.44
N ILE A 66 1.29 7.16 0.79
CA ILE A 66 2.37 7.86 1.50
C ILE A 66 3.65 7.68 0.67
N ALA A 67 4.45 8.74 0.54
CA ALA A 67 5.76 8.62 -0.05
C ALA A 67 6.57 7.62 0.77
N GLU A 68 6.93 6.47 0.17
CA GLU A 68 7.82 5.52 0.81
C GLU A 68 9.19 6.18 0.98
N ASP A 69 9.70 6.25 2.21
CA ASP A 69 11.12 6.53 2.42
C ASP A 69 11.89 5.39 1.75
N ASP A 70 12.74 5.72 0.78
CA ASP A 70 13.54 4.76 0.02
C ASP A 70 14.22 3.76 0.98
N ASP A 71 13.67 2.54 1.05
CA ASP A 71 14.03 1.46 1.98
C ASP A 71 15.40 0.81 1.65
N SER A 72 16.27 1.56 0.97
CA SER A 72 17.63 1.19 0.58
C SER A 72 18.49 0.80 1.79
N SER A 73 18.25 1.44 2.94
CA SER A 73 19.00 1.20 4.17
C SER A 73 18.76 -0.19 4.76
N ASN A 74 17.54 -0.73 4.63
CA ASN A 74 17.18 -2.04 5.18
C ASN A 74 17.69 -3.19 4.30
N PHE A 75 17.72 -2.99 2.97
CA PHE A 75 18.24 -4.00 2.03
C PHE A 75 19.74 -4.28 2.23
N LEU A 76 20.56 -3.25 2.48
CA LEU A 76 22.01 -3.43 2.70
C LEU A 76 22.31 -4.20 4.00
N LEU A 77 21.50 -4.01 5.05
CA LEU A 77 21.63 -4.77 6.30
C LEU A 77 21.29 -6.24 6.11
N ILE A 78 20.23 -6.55 5.36
CA ILE A 78 19.84 -7.92 5.03
C ILE A 78 20.94 -8.61 4.22
N VAL A 79 21.47 -7.95 3.19
CA VAL A 79 22.58 -8.49 2.38
C VAL A 79 23.83 -8.69 3.25
N GLY A 80 24.16 -7.74 4.12
CA GLY A 80 25.27 -7.86 5.08
C GLY A 80 25.12 -9.06 6.02
N LEU A 81 23.93 -9.25 6.59
CA LEU A 81 23.60 -10.38 7.45
C LEU A 81 23.76 -11.72 6.71
N LEU A 82 23.25 -11.82 5.48
CA LEU A 82 23.34 -13.04 4.67
C LEU A 82 24.79 -13.43 4.37
N VAL A 83 25.66 -12.46 4.06
CA VAL A 83 27.09 -12.72 3.85
C VAL A 83 27.75 -13.27 5.11
N VAL A 84 27.42 -12.73 6.29
CA VAL A 84 27.94 -13.22 7.58
C VAL A 84 27.46 -14.65 7.85
N VAL A 85 26.17 -14.93 7.67
CA VAL A 85 25.58 -16.25 7.90
C VAL A 85 26.20 -17.30 6.97
N ILE A 86 26.30 -17.01 5.67
CA ILE A 86 26.92 -17.92 4.69
C ILE A 86 28.40 -18.16 5.03
N GLY A 87 29.11 -17.12 5.49
CA GLY A 87 30.49 -17.25 5.96
C GLY A 87 30.62 -18.23 7.13
N VAL A 88 29.77 -18.10 8.15
CA VAL A 88 29.76 -19.00 9.31
C VAL A 88 29.43 -20.44 8.89
N LEU A 89 28.36 -20.64 8.11
CA LEU A 89 27.98 -21.97 7.62
C LEU A 89 29.08 -22.62 6.78
N GLY A 90 29.72 -21.85 5.90
CA GLY A 90 30.86 -22.30 5.12
C GLY A 90 32.02 -22.75 6.02
N THR A 91 32.36 -21.98 7.06
CA THR A 91 33.40 -22.38 8.01
C THR A 91 33.03 -23.62 8.82
N LEU A 92 31.77 -23.78 9.24
CA LEU A 92 31.31 -24.96 9.97
C LEU A 92 31.43 -26.22 9.12
N VAL A 93 31.03 -26.17 7.84
CA VAL A 93 31.17 -27.30 6.90
C VAL A 93 32.63 -27.69 6.72
N VAL A 94 33.54 -26.71 6.58
CA VAL A 94 34.98 -26.98 6.44
C VAL A 94 35.57 -27.61 7.71
N VAL A 95 35.15 -27.14 8.89
CA VAL A 95 35.58 -27.70 10.18
C VAL A 95 35.03 -29.11 10.37
N LEU A 96 33.77 -29.36 10.04
CA LEU A 96 33.16 -30.70 10.08
C LEU A 96 33.85 -31.66 9.12
N ALA A 97 34.16 -31.21 7.90
CA ALA A 97 34.83 -32.04 6.90
C ALA A 97 36.29 -32.38 7.28
N ARG A 98 37.00 -31.47 7.97
CA ARG A 98 38.37 -31.70 8.45
C ARG A 98 38.43 -32.50 9.73
N ARG A 99 37.40 -32.42 10.58
CA ARG A 99 37.28 -33.25 11.78
C ARG A 99 36.72 -34.61 11.32
N GLY A 100 37.63 -35.48 10.84
CA GLY A 100 37.32 -36.82 10.34
C GLY A 100 36.27 -37.56 11.18
N GLY A 101 35.39 -38.27 10.47
CA GLY A 101 34.05 -38.67 10.92
C GLY A 101 33.95 -39.58 12.14
N GLY A 102 32.72 -39.68 12.64
CA GLY A 102 32.32 -40.62 13.68
C GLY A 102 30.84 -40.49 14.04
N GLU A 103 30.06 -41.46 13.58
CA GLU A 103 28.91 -42.07 14.28
C GLU A 103 27.58 -41.30 14.41
N SER A 104 26.58 -41.82 13.67
CA SER A 104 25.18 -42.05 14.07
C SER A 104 24.50 -41.03 15.01
N MET A 105 23.81 -40.05 14.43
CA MET A 105 22.60 -39.44 15.03
C MET A 105 21.38 -39.99 14.31
N LEU A 106 21.12 -41.29 14.49
CA LEU A 106 19.83 -41.92 14.22
C LEU A 106 19.40 -42.60 15.51
N ASP A 107 19.08 -41.81 16.53
CA ASP A 107 18.23 -42.25 17.64
C ASP A 107 17.82 -40.98 18.39
N ASP A 108 16.66 -40.47 18.03
CA ASP A 108 15.93 -39.48 18.81
C ASP A 108 14.49 -39.52 18.28
N GLU A 109 13.84 -40.62 18.64
CA GLU A 109 12.39 -40.78 18.62
C GLU A 109 11.83 -39.81 19.68
N TYR A 110 11.63 -38.56 19.28
CA TYR A 110 10.79 -37.61 20.02
C TYR A 110 9.32 -37.87 19.65
N GLU A 111 8.73 -38.91 20.23
CA GLU A 111 7.30 -38.88 20.52
C GLU A 111 7.14 -38.15 21.86
N ASP A 112 6.88 -36.85 21.79
CA ASP A 112 5.99 -36.09 22.69
C ASP A 112 6.34 -34.61 22.59
N GLU A 113 5.52 -33.86 21.85
CA GLU A 113 5.34 -32.44 22.11
C GLU A 113 3.90 -32.03 21.80
N ASP A 114 3.13 -31.90 22.89
CA ASP A 114 2.04 -30.96 23.01
C ASP A 114 2.50 -29.56 22.51
N GLU A 115 2.01 -29.06 21.38
CA GLU A 115 1.93 -27.60 21.21
C GLU A 115 0.81 -27.17 20.24
N TYR A 116 -0.29 -26.79 20.86
CA TYR A 116 -1.32 -25.91 20.33
C TYR A 116 -0.67 -24.60 19.85
N LEU A 117 -0.61 -24.37 18.54
CA LEU A 117 -0.46 -23.03 17.97
C LEU A 117 -1.42 -22.84 16.79
N GLU A 118 -2.68 -22.62 17.15
CA GLU A 118 -3.60 -21.77 16.39
C GLU A 118 -3.05 -20.33 16.44
N GLY A 119 -2.01 -20.08 15.64
CA GLY A 119 -1.35 -18.78 15.53
C GLY A 119 -1.93 -18.01 14.38
N GLY A 120 -2.82 -17.08 14.70
CA GLY A 120 -3.64 -16.31 13.79
C GLY A 120 -2.93 -15.86 12.52
N SER A 121 -3.63 -16.05 11.39
CA SER A 121 -3.41 -15.26 10.20
C SER A 121 -3.42 -13.80 10.64
N SER A 122 -2.23 -13.22 10.78
CA SER A 122 -2.06 -11.79 10.86
C SER A 122 -2.68 -11.29 9.56
N LYS A 123 -3.94 -10.87 9.64
CA LYS A 123 -4.57 -10.07 8.59
C LYS A 123 -3.67 -8.86 8.47
N VAL A 124 -2.74 -8.92 7.51
CA VAL A 124 -1.90 -7.81 7.13
C VAL A 124 -2.89 -6.69 6.85
N LEU A 125 -2.89 -5.67 7.71
CA LEU A 125 -3.69 -4.46 7.52
C LEU A 125 -3.41 -4.00 6.10
N ALA A 126 -4.42 -4.13 5.25
CA ALA A 126 -4.24 -4.07 3.82
C ALA A 126 -3.79 -2.67 3.44
N GLU A 127 -2.52 -2.57 3.09
CA GLU A 127 -1.98 -1.43 2.37
C GLU A 127 -2.86 -1.24 1.13
N ILE A 128 -3.57 -0.11 1.02
CA ILE A 128 -4.56 0.04 -0.05
C ILE A 128 -3.79 0.13 -1.38
N PRO A 129 -3.99 -0.80 -2.32
CA PRO A 129 -3.28 -0.76 -3.60
C PRO A 129 -3.59 0.54 -4.36
N ALA A 130 -2.65 1.06 -5.15
CA ALA A 130 -2.93 2.26 -5.97
C ALA A 130 -3.92 1.97 -7.12
N ASP A 131 -4.08 0.69 -7.47
CA ASP A 131 -4.87 0.20 -8.60
C ASP A 131 -6.32 -0.15 -8.24
N VAL A 132 -6.70 -0.07 -6.96
CA VAL A 132 -8.11 -0.25 -6.58
C VAL A 132 -8.93 1.00 -6.86
N ASP A 133 -10.18 0.80 -7.26
CA ASP A 133 -11.16 1.87 -7.41
C ASP A 133 -11.24 2.71 -6.11
N PRO A 134 -11.38 4.04 -6.19
CA PRO A 134 -11.48 4.91 -5.01
C PRO A 134 -12.52 4.47 -3.98
N THR A 135 -13.65 3.91 -4.42
CA THR A 135 -14.69 3.39 -3.52
C THR A 135 -14.24 2.13 -2.78
N MET A 136 -13.54 1.23 -3.45
CA MET A 136 -12.96 0.03 -2.84
C MET A 136 -11.89 0.41 -1.81
N ALA A 137 -11.06 1.37 -2.17
CA ALA A 137 -10.03 1.90 -1.30
C ALA A 137 -10.62 2.48 -0.01
N GLN A 138 -11.70 3.26 -0.10
CA GLN A 138 -12.42 3.79 1.05
C GLN A 138 -12.99 2.67 1.93
N ALA A 139 -13.63 1.66 1.32
CA ALA A 139 -14.20 0.54 2.07
C ALA A 139 -13.14 -0.27 2.83
N MET A 140 -11.94 -0.46 2.26
CA MET A 140 -10.83 -1.12 2.96
C MET A 140 -10.36 -0.34 4.19
N LYS A 141 -10.47 1.00 4.18
CA LYS A 141 -10.16 1.86 5.32
C LYS A 141 -11.23 1.78 6.41
N GLU A 142 -12.50 1.76 6.02
CA GLU A 142 -13.64 1.76 6.95
C GLU A 142 -13.91 0.37 7.53
N PHE A 143 -13.61 -0.69 6.79
CA PHE A 143 -13.85 -2.08 7.20
C PHE A 143 -12.55 -2.88 7.28
N PRO A 144 -11.63 -2.56 8.22
CA PRO A 144 -10.33 -3.24 8.33
C PRO A 144 -10.47 -4.73 8.71
N GLN A 145 -11.64 -5.16 9.20
CA GLN A 145 -11.92 -6.57 9.48
C GLN A 145 -12.11 -7.41 8.21
N TRP A 146 -12.35 -6.79 7.05
CA TRP A 146 -12.61 -7.46 5.78
C TRP A 146 -11.46 -7.28 4.80
N THR A 147 -11.21 -8.32 4.01
CA THR A 147 -10.25 -8.32 2.91
C THR A 147 -10.85 -7.64 1.68
N GLN A 148 -9.98 -7.16 0.78
CA GLN A 148 -10.38 -6.57 -0.49
C GLN A 148 -11.35 -7.48 -1.28
N SER A 149 -11.10 -8.80 -1.31
CA SER A 149 -11.96 -9.76 -1.99
C SER A 149 -13.36 -9.89 -1.36
N GLU A 150 -13.45 -9.78 -0.04
CA GLU A 150 -14.74 -9.82 0.67
C GLU A 150 -15.55 -8.57 0.35
N ILE A 151 -14.92 -7.39 0.41
CA ILE A 151 -15.54 -6.11 0.07
C ILE A 151 -15.97 -6.08 -1.40
N GLN A 152 -15.12 -6.56 -2.32
CA GLN A 152 -15.45 -6.67 -3.74
C GLN A 152 -16.69 -7.54 -3.95
N GLY A 153 -16.79 -8.66 -3.24
CA GLY A 153 -17.95 -9.53 -3.31
C GLY A 153 -19.27 -8.84 -2.92
N TYR A 154 -19.25 -7.91 -1.97
CA TYR A 154 -20.43 -7.11 -1.61
C TYR A 154 -20.76 -6.06 -2.66
N PHE A 155 -19.75 -5.37 -3.19
CA PHE A 155 -19.94 -4.39 -4.26
C PHE A 155 -20.48 -5.02 -5.54
N ASP A 156 -20.01 -6.21 -5.90
CA ASP A 156 -20.52 -6.98 -7.03
C ASP A 156 -22.00 -7.39 -6.84
N GLN A 157 -22.47 -7.49 -5.59
CA GLN A 157 -23.87 -7.73 -5.24
C GLN A 157 -24.72 -6.45 -5.22
N GLY A 158 -24.12 -5.29 -5.50
CA GLY A 158 -24.80 -3.98 -5.51
C GLY A 158 -24.88 -3.30 -4.16
N TRP A 159 -24.08 -3.73 -3.17
CA TRP A 159 -23.98 -3.04 -1.89
C TRP A 159 -23.05 -1.83 -2.03
N ASP A 160 -23.40 -0.71 -1.41
CA ASP A 160 -22.51 0.44 -1.26
C ASP A 160 -21.90 0.49 0.15
N ILE A 161 -20.95 1.40 0.35
CA ILE A 161 -20.27 1.60 1.64
C ILE A 161 -21.27 1.91 2.75
N ALA A 162 -22.30 2.71 2.45
CA ALA A 162 -23.33 3.07 3.41
C ALA A 162 -24.15 1.86 3.87
N ALA A 163 -24.56 0.97 2.96
CA ALA A 163 -25.26 -0.26 3.28
C ALA A 163 -24.37 -1.24 4.06
N LEU A 164 -23.07 -1.30 3.75
CA LEU A 164 -22.11 -2.07 4.53
C LEU A 164 -21.97 -1.53 5.96
N HIS A 165 -21.93 -0.21 6.13
CA HIS A 165 -21.85 0.43 7.45
C HIS A 165 -23.10 0.13 8.29
N ASP A 166 -24.29 0.29 7.71
CA ASP A 166 -25.56 0.00 8.38
C ASP A 166 -25.70 -1.48 8.76
N TRP A 167 -25.17 -2.38 7.94
CA TRP A 167 -25.14 -3.81 8.24
C TRP A 167 -24.19 -4.14 9.38
N VAL A 168 -22.98 -3.56 9.41
CA VAL A 168 -21.98 -3.78 10.47
C VAL A 168 -22.50 -3.23 11.81
N ASP A 169 -23.10 -2.05 11.80
CA ASP A 169 -23.66 -1.42 13.01
C ASP A 169 -24.88 -2.18 13.58
N ASN A 170 -25.59 -2.92 12.73
CA ASN A 170 -26.72 -3.76 13.13
C ASN A 170 -26.35 -5.24 13.40
N GLN A 171 -25.05 -5.58 13.50
CA GLN A 171 -24.60 -6.91 13.96
C GLN A 171 -24.61 -7.05 15.49
#